data_AF-A0A0L1J527-F1
#
_entry.id   AF-A0A0L1J527-F1
#
_cell.length_a   1.000
_cell.length_b   1.000
_cell.length_c   1.000
_cell.angle_alpha   90.00
_cell.angle_beta   90.00
_cell.angle_gamma   90.00
#
_symmetry.space_group_name_H-M   'P 1'
#
loop_
_entity.id
_entity.type
_entity.pdbx_description
1 polymer ?
#
loop_
_entity_poly.entity_id
_entity_poly.type
_entity_poly.pdbx_seq_one_letter_code
_entity_poly.pdbx_strand_id
1 'polypeptide(L)'
;MTYLSMEHLARTHLAVSFIHVYPGLVGTNIYSNSFPPPISIFYNYGMWSLMWPFSVGLHESGERHLFHLSFARYPAKKGIMAQSVPVESGDVAKGTTGEGGSGAYLLNWNGEVRPSRKIIEEYREQRVPELVWRHTEDLLGRAVRR
;
A
#
# COMPACT_ATOMS: atom_id res chain seq x y z
N MET A 1 -2.41 4.52 8.09
CA MET A 1 -3.88 4.60 7.94
C MET A 1 -4.39 3.65 6.86
N THR A 2 -4.02 3.84 5.60
CA THR A 2 -4.54 3.03 4.47
C THR A 2 -4.45 1.52 4.67
N TYR A 3 -3.31 1.02 5.16
CA TYR A 3 -3.15 -0.42 5.39
C TYR A 3 -4.08 -0.98 6.47
N LEU A 4 -4.49 -0.19 7.46
CA LEU A 4 -5.42 -0.63 8.52
C LEU A 4 -6.82 -0.85 7.94
N SER A 5 -7.25 0.05 7.05
CA SER A 5 -8.49 -0.11 6.29
C SER A 5 -8.41 -1.34 5.37
N MET A 6 -7.28 -1.53 4.68
CA MET A 6 -7.09 -2.70 3.80
C MET A 6 -7.06 -4.01 4.58
N GLU A 7 -6.51 -4.02 5.80
CA GLU A 7 -6.57 -5.19 6.66
C GLU A 7 -8.01 -5.49 7.12
N HIS A 8 -8.79 -4.46 7.45
CA HIS A 8 -10.22 -4.62 7.74
C HIS A 8 -10.95 -5.24 6.54
N LEU A 9 -10.72 -4.71 5.33
CA LEU A 9 -11.31 -5.20 4.09
C LEU A 9 -10.86 -6.62 3.74
N ALA A 10 -9.60 -6.99 3.97
CA ALA A 10 -9.11 -8.34 3.72
C ALA A 10 -9.77 -9.40 4.64
N ARG A 11 -10.25 -8.98 5.83
CA ARG A 11 -11.00 -9.86 6.74
C ARG A 11 -12.45 -10.07 6.28
N THR A 12 -13.09 -9.06 5.70
CA THR A 12 -14.48 -9.13 5.23
C THR A 12 -14.59 -9.67 3.80
N HIS A 13 -13.60 -9.40 2.95
CA HIS A 13 -13.53 -9.81 1.55
C HIS A 13 -12.39 -10.80 1.32
N LEU A 14 -12.58 -12.04 1.79
CA LEU A 14 -11.55 -13.09 1.75
C LEU A 14 -11.08 -13.44 0.33
N ALA A 15 -11.89 -13.15 -0.69
CA ALA A 15 -11.61 -13.41 -2.11
C ALA A 15 -10.76 -12.33 -2.80
N VAL A 16 -10.46 -11.23 -2.11
CA VAL A 16 -9.76 -10.07 -2.68
C VAL A 16 -8.40 -9.92 -1.99
N SER A 17 -7.37 -9.60 -2.78
CA SER A 17 -6.05 -9.23 -2.29
C SER A 17 -5.90 -7.71 -2.26
N PHE A 18 -5.39 -7.19 -1.15
CA PHE A 18 -5.15 -5.76 -0.96
C PHE A 18 -3.66 -5.51 -0.77
N ILE A 19 -3.10 -4.62 -1.58
CA ILE A 19 -1.68 -4.29 -1.56
C ILE A 19 -1.51 -2.80 -1.28
N HIS A 20 -0.77 -2.46 -0.24
CA HIS A 20 -0.36 -1.10 0.05
C HIS A 20 1.15 -0.97 -0.17
N VAL A 21 1.51 -0.23 -1.22
CA VAL A 21 2.90 -0.08 -1.67
C VAL A 21 3.41 1.31 -1.28
N TYR A 22 4.59 1.37 -0.68
CA TYR A 22 5.38 2.60 -0.61
C TYR A 22 6.31 2.66 -1.84
N PRO A 23 6.02 3.50 -2.85
CA PRO A 23 6.73 3.49 -4.13
C PRO A 23 8.14 4.08 -4.08
N GLY A 24 8.57 4.56 -2.91
CA GLY A 24 9.78 5.36 -2.78
C GLY A 24 9.55 6.81 -3.24
N LEU A 25 10.63 7.49 -3.57
CA LEU A 25 10.56 8.82 -4.14
C LEU A 25 10.24 8.70 -5.64
N VAL A 26 9.13 9.29 -6.10
CA VAL A 26 8.76 9.29 -7.52
C VAL A 26 8.58 10.72 -8.00
N GLY A 27 9.09 11.03 -9.20
CA GLY A 27 8.98 12.34 -9.85
C GLY A 27 7.55 12.67 -10.29
N THR A 28 6.66 12.86 -9.33
CA THR A 28 5.27 13.30 -9.51
C THR A 28 5.13 14.78 -9.13
N ASN A 29 3.96 15.36 -9.34
CA ASN A 29 3.66 16.74 -8.91
C ASN A 29 3.33 16.86 -7.40
N ILE A 30 3.80 15.92 -6.56
CA ILE A 30 3.40 15.82 -5.15
C ILE A 30 3.73 17.07 -4.34
N TYR A 31 4.88 17.70 -4.57
CA TYR A 31 5.29 18.89 -3.81
C TYR A 31 4.44 20.11 -4.15
N SER A 32 4.09 20.31 -5.42
CA SER A 32 3.21 21.41 -5.83
C SER A 32 1.77 21.21 -5.34
N ASN A 33 1.32 19.96 -5.22
CA ASN A 33 -0.02 19.64 -4.72
C ASN A 33 -0.09 19.67 -3.18
N SER A 34 1.03 19.45 -2.49
CA SER A 34 1.08 19.37 -1.02
C SER A 34 1.48 20.68 -0.36
N PHE A 35 2.22 21.55 -1.06
CA PHE A 35 2.76 22.78 -0.48
C PHE A 35 2.53 23.99 -1.39
N PRO A 36 2.18 25.16 -0.82
CA PRO A 36 2.14 26.40 -1.57
C PRO A 36 3.56 26.88 -1.93
N PRO A 37 3.73 27.69 -2.99
CA PRO A 37 4.95 28.44 -3.20
C PRO A 37 5.28 29.34 -1.98
N PRO A 38 6.57 29.53 -1.61
CA PRO A 38 7.78 29.11 -2.33
C PRO A 38 8.27 27.69 -1.97
N ILE A 39 7.63 27.00 -1.03
CA ILE A 39 8.08 25.69 -0.53
C ILE A 39 8.11 24.64 -1.64
N SER A 40 7.05 24.57 -2.45
CA SER A 40 6.99 23.64 -3.58
C SER A 40 8.08 23.90 -4.62
N ILE A 41 8.42 25.16 -4.90
CA ILE A 41 9.50 25.54 -5.82
C ILE A 41 10.85 25.06 -5.27
N PHE A 42 11.11 25.26 -3.98
CA PHE A 42 12.34 24.80 -3.35
C PHE A 42 12.51 23.28 -3.47
N TYR A 43 11.46 22.49 -3.25
CA TYR A 43 11.55 21.04 -3.40
C TYR A 43 11.70 20.60 -4.86
N ASN A 44 10.91 21.17 -5.78
CA ASN A 44 10.91 20.79 -7.19
C ASN A 44 12.20 21.17 -7.93
N TYR A 45 12.87 22.25 -7.54
CA TYR A 45 14.04 22.76 -8.27
C TYR A 45 15.32 22.79 -7.43
N GLY A 46 15.22 23.16 -6.15
CA GLY A 46 16.39 23.24 -5.28
C GLY A 46 16.84 21.87 -4.76
N MET A 47 15.91 21.08 -4.23
CA MET A 47 16.21 19.77 -3.66
C MET A 47 16.25 18.64 -4.69
N TRP A 48 15.64 18.83 -5.87
CA TRP A 48 15.48 17.74 -6.83
C TRP A 48 16.80 17.13 -7.29
N SER A 49 17.85 17.92 -7.52
CA SER A 49 19.17 17.39 -7.90
C SER A 49 19.79 16.45 -6.86
N LEU A 50 19.50 16.67 -5.57
CA LEU A 50 19.95 15.78 -4.49
C LEU A 50 19.08 14.53 -4.37
N MET A 51 17.80 14.66 -4.66
CA MET A 51 16.79 13.62 -4.47
C MET A 51 16.71 12.65 -5.66
N TRP A 52 16.95 13.15 -6.88
CA TRP A 52 16.86 12.42 -8.14
C TRP A 52 17.62 11.07 -8.17
N PRO A 53 18.86 10.96 -7.68
CA PRO A 53 19.60 9.69 -7.71
C PRO A 53 18.94 8.56 -6.90
N PHE A 54 18.07 8.92 -5.94
CA PHE A 54 17.32 7.97 -5.12
C PHE A 54 15.85 7.86 -5.54
N SER A 55 15.49 8.48 -6.66
CA SER A 55 14.13 8.44 -7.20
C SER A 55 13.91 7.24 -8.10
N VAL A 56 12.68 6.74 -8.09
CA VAL A 56 12.16 5.74 -9.03
C VAL A 56 11.47 6.50 -10.16
N GLY A 57 11.73 6.08 -11.41
CA GLY A 57 11.07 6.67 -12.57
C GLY A 57 9.55 6.52 -12.50
N LEU A 58 8.80 7.49 -13.02
CA LEU A 58 7.33 7.45 -12.98
C LEU A 58 6.76 6.20 -13.69
N HIS A 59 7.28 5.90 -14.88
CA HIS A 59 6.87 4.73 -15.66
C HIS A 59 7.23 3.42 -14.95
N GLU A 60 8.48 3.32 -14.49
CA GLU A 60 8.99 2.18 -13.74
C GLU A 60 8.16 1.92 -12.48
N SER A 61 7.79 2.97 -11.74
CA SER A 61 6.90 2.85 -10.59
C SER A 61 5.56 2.24 -11.00
N GLY A 62 4.95 2.71 -12.09
CA GLY A 62 3.70 2.15 -12.63
C GLY A 62 3.82 0.67 -13.02
N GLU A 63 4.89 0.30 -13.74
CA GLU A 63 5.17 -1.09 -14.14
C GLU A 63 5.32 -2.01 -12.93
N ARG A 64 6.01 -1.55 -11.88
CA ARG A 64 6.15 -2.29 -10.62
C ARG A 64 4.80 -2.53 -9.93
N HIS A 65 3.91 -1.54 -9.93
CA HIS A 65 2.55 -1.71 -9.39
C HIS A 65 1.75 -2.74 -10.20
N LEU A 66 1.81 -2.66 -11.54
CA LEU A 66 1.17 -3.64 -12.41
C LEU A 66 1.71 -5.05 -12.17
N PHE A 67 3.03 -5.17 -11.99
CA PHE A 67 3.67 -6.45 -11.63
C PHE A 67 3.14 -6.97 -10.30
N HIS A 68 3.06 -6.14 -9.26
CA HIS A 68 2.52 -6.56 -7.96
C HIS A 68 1.07 -7.05 -8.04
N LEU A 69 0.25 -6.49 -8.93
CA LEU A 69 -1.14 -6.92 -9.12
C LEU A 69 -1.29 -8.23 -9.92
N SER A 70 -0.37 -8.49 -10.84
CA SER A 70 -0.42 -9.67 -11.72
C SER A 70 0.40 -10.86 -11.21
N PHE A 71 1.26 -10.65 -10.21
CA PHE A 71 2.15 -11.69 -9.69
C PHE A 71 1.49 -12.54 -8.60
N ALA A 72 1.63 -13.87 -8.67
CA ALA A 72 0.93 -14.77 -7.74
C ALA A 72 1.44 -14.74 -6.29
N ARG A 73 2.46 -13.92 -6.00
CA ARG A 73 3.12 -13.81 -4.70
C ARG A 73 2.24 -13.19 -3.61
N TYR A 74 1.23 -12.41 -4.01
CA TYR A 74 0.35 -11.68 -3.09
C TYR A 74 -1.11 -12.17 -3.17
N PRO A 75 -1.40 -13.45 -2.83
CA PRO A 75 -2.75 -14.01 -2.97
C PRO A 75 -3.76 -13.41 -2.00
N ALA A 76 -5.04 -13.48 -2.37
CA ALA A 76 -6.14 -13.32 -1.43
C ALA A 76 -6.15 -14.46 -0.40
N LYS A 77 -6.83 -14.25 0.74
CA LYS A 77 -6.89 -15.26 1.81
C LYS A 77 -7.65 -16.53 1.40
N LYS A 78 -8.62 -16.41 0.49
CA LYS A 78 -9.36 -17.50 -0.15
C LYS A 78 -9.49 -17.18 -1.63
N GLY A 79 -9.48 -18.18 -2.49
CA GLY A 79 -9.70 -17.99 -3.94
C GLY A 79 -8.64 -18.68 -4.79
N ILE A 80 -8.99 -18.90 -6.06
CA ILE A 80 -8.10 -19.55 -7.03
C ILE A 80 -7.36 -18.46 -7.80
N MET A 81 -6.03 -18.51 -7.74
CA MET A 81 -5.11 -17.62 -8.46
C MET A 81 -5.04 -18.01 -9.95
N ALA A 82 -6.18 -17.99 -10.65
CA ALA A 82 -6.30 -18.56 -12.00
C ALA A 82 -5.63 -17.72 -13.11
N GLN A 83 -5.26 -16.46 -12.84
CA GLN A 83 -4.81 -15.49 -13.85
C GLN A 83 -3.49 -14.78 -13.52
N SER A 84 -2.74 -15.28 -12.54
CA SER A 84 -1.50 -14.65 -12.08
C SER A 84 -0.25 -15.36 -12.61
N VAL A 85 0.84 -14.61 -12.80
CA VAL A 85 2.15 -15.19 -13.12
C VAL A 85 2.55 -16.15 -11.99
N PRO A 86 2.79 -17.44 -12.28
CA PRO A 86 3.02 -18.46 -11.26
C PRO A 86 4.31 -18.18 -10.49
N VAL A 87 4.30 -18.59 -9.22
CA VAL A 87 5.43 -18.46 -8.29
C VAL A 87 5.98 -19.87 -8.02
N GLU A 88 7.29 -20.00 -7.91
CA GLU A 88 7.90 -21.25 -7.43
C GLU A 88 7.32 -21.62 -6.06
N SER A 89 7.04 -22.90 -5.83
CA SER A 89 6.39 -23.36 -4.61
C SER A 89 7.12 -22.85 -3.36
N GLY A 90 6.50 -21.94 -2.61
CA GLY A 90 7.01 -21.43 -1.33
C GLY A 90 7.30 -19.93 -1.25
N ASP A 91 7.33 -19.18 -2.36
CA ASP A 91 7.56 -17.72 -2.33
C ASP A 91 6.24 -16.92 -2.18
N VAL A 92 5.29 -17.44 -1.40
CA VAL A 92 4.09 -16.67 -1.02
C VAL A 92 4.47 -15.64 0.03
N ALA A 93 4.15 -14.36 -0.23
CA ALA A 93 4.45 -13.28 0.68
C ALA A 93 3.71 -13.46 2.02
N LYS A 94 4.41 -13.10 3.10
CA LYS A 94 3.79 -12.91 4.42
C LYS A 94 3.07 -11.56 4.41
N GLY A 95 1.79 -11.53 4.73
CA GLY A 95 1.05 -10.27 4.76
C GLY A 95 1.10 -9.60 6.13
N THR A 96 0.19 -8.64 6.37
CA THR A 96 0.21 -7.80 7.59
C THR A 96 -0.02 -8.60 8.87
N THR A 97 -0.69 -9.75 8.80
CA THR A 97 -0.91 -10.65 9.95
C THR A 97 0.29 -11.52 10.28
N GLY A 98 1.33 -11.53 9.43
CA GLY A 98 2.51 -12.40 9.54
C GLY A 98 2.33 -13.79 8.91
N GLU A 99 1.09 -14.17 8.56
CA GLU A 99 0.77 -15.40 7.84
C GLU A 99 1.07 -15.25 6.35
N GLY A 100 1.54 -16.35 5.73
CA GLY A 100 1.63 -16.44 4.27
C GLY A 100 0.22 -16.37 3.67
N GLY A 101 0.02 -15.56 2.64
CA GLY A 101 -1.27 -15.53 1.96
C GLY A 101 -2.39 -14.81 2.71
N SER A 102 -2.08 -13.85 3.59
CA SER A 102 -3.10 -13.26 4.47
C SER A 102 -4.16 -12.39 3.75
N GLY A 103 -3.94 -12.02 2.48
CA GLY A 103 -4.83 -11.14 1.70
C GLY A 103 -4.58 -9.64 1.86
N ALA A 104 -3.74 -9.20 2.80
CA ALA A 104 -3.30 -7.81 2.93
C ALA A 104 -1.77 -7.71 2.99
N TYR A 105 -1.17 -6.86 2.16
CA TYR A 105 0.29 -6.78 1.99
C TYR A 105 0.82 -5.35 2.11
N LEU A 106 1.98 -5.21 2.75
CA LEU A 106 2.71 -3.96 2.88
C LEU A 106 4.05 -4.08 2.14
N LEU A 107 4.16 -3.42 0.99
CA LEU A 107 5.32 -3.53 0.13
C LEU A 107 6.14 -2.23 0.13
N ASN A 108 7.43 -2.36 -0.09
CA ASN A 108 8.29 -1.25 -0.50
C ASN A 108 8.32 -1.12 -2.04
N TRP A 109 9.14 -0.20 -2.53
CA TRP A 109 9.30 0.09 -3.96
C TRP A 109 9.84 -1.09 -4.80
N ASN A 110 10.48 -2.09 -4.19
CA ASN A 110 11.01 -3.27 -4.88
C ASN A 110 10.14 -4.53 -4.70
N GLY A 111 8.97 -4.41 -4.06
CA GLY A 111 8.05 -5.52 -3.83
C GLY A 111 8.41 -6.40 -2.63
N GLU A 112 9.41 -6.06 -1.83
CA GLU A 112 9.65 -6.74 -0.57
C GLU A 112 8.61 -6.35 0.48
N VAL A 113 8.18 -7.34 1.24
CA VAL A 113 7.30 -7.13 2.38
C VAL A 113 8.04 -6.40 3.49
N ARG A 114 7.47 -5.29 3.97
CA ARG A 114 7.99 -4.56 5.14
C ARG A 114 7.47 -5.20 6.44
N PRO A 115 8.35 -5.75 7.29
CA PRO A 115 7.95 -6.25 8.60
C PRO A 115 7.72 -5.07 9.55
N SER A 116 6.48 -4.64 9.75
CA SER A 116 6.11 -3.67 10.80
C SER A 116 5.27 -4.31 11.90
N ARG A 117 5.64 -5.54 12.29
CA ARG A 117 4.81 -6.43 13.10
C ARG A 117 4.40 -5.83 14.44
N LYS A 118 5.33 -5.25 15.20
CA LYS A 118 5.05 -4.78 16.57
C LYS A 118 3.97 -3.68 16.64
N ILE A 119 4.09 -2.64 15.81
CA ILE A 119 3.11 -1.54 15.81
C ILE A 119 1.76 -2.01 15.25
N ILE A 120 1.78 -2.89 14.23
CA ILE A 120 0.54 -3.44 13.66
C ILE A 120 -0.18 -4.37 14.65
N GLU A 121 0.58 -5.18 15.39
CA GLU A 121 0.06 -6.02 16.48
C GLU A 121 -0.61 -5.17 17.55
N GLU A 122 0.07 -4.13 18.04
CA GLU A 122 -0.48 -3.19 19.01
C GLU A 122 -1.77 -2.52 18.50
N TYR A 123 -1.79 -2.07 17.24
CA TYR A 123 -3.00 -1.48 16.64
C TYR A 123 -4.14 -2.48 16.48
N ARG A 124 -3.85 -3.77 16.26
CA ARG A 124 -4.87 -4.82 16.25
C ARG A 124 -5.45 -5.04 17.64
N GLU A 125 -4.61 -5.11 18.66
CA GLU A 125 -5.04 -5.25 20.06
C GLU A 125 -5.94 -4.08 20.49
N GLN A 126 -5.62 -2.87 20.05
CA GLN A 126 -6.39 -1.66 20.31
C GLN A 126 -7.62 -1.49 19.39
N ARG A 127 -7.89 -2.43 18.47
CA ARG A 127 -9.00 -2.37 17.49
C ARG A 127 -9.00 -1.09 16.63
N VAL A 128 -7.80 -0.59 16.31
CA VAL A 128 -7.61 0.59 15.46
C VAL A 128 -8.11 0.36 14.03
N PRO A 129 -7.93 -0.81 13.38
CA PRO A 129 -8.50 -1.05 12.05
C PRO A 129 -10.00 -0.79 11.96
N GLU A 130 -10.77 -1.31 12.91
CA GLU A 130 -12.23 -1.13 12.96
C GLU A 130 -12.60 0.33 13.24
N LEU A 131 -11.85 1.01 14.13
CA LEU A 131 -12.05 2.43 14.41
C LEU A 131 -11.82 3.29 13.16
N VAL A 132 -10.72 3.07 12.44
CA VAL A 132 -10.37 3.80 11.21
C VAL A 132 -11.40 3.56 10.12
N TRP A 133 -11.83 2.32 9.93
CA TRP A 133 -12.85 1.99 8.94
C TRP A 133 -14.18 2.68 9.25
N ARG A 134 -14.71 2.52 10.47
CA ARG A 134 -15.95 3.17 10.91
C ARG A 134 -15.88 4.69 10.76
N HIS A 135 -14.78 5.30 11.18
CA HIS A 135 -14.59 6.75 11.04
C HIS A 135 -14.61 7.20 9.58
N THR A 136 -14.02 6.40 8.68
CA THR A 136 -14.01 6.67 7.24
C THR A 136 -15.43 6.59 6.65
N GLU A 137 -16.19 5.54 6.96
CA GLU A 137 -17.59 5.38 6.53
C GLU A 137 -18.49 6.50 7.07
N ASP A 138 -18.34 6.87 8.35
CA ASP A 138 -19.09 7.96 8.97
C ASP A 138 -18.82 9.32 8.31
N LEU A 139 -17.58 9.60 7.90
CA LEU A 139 -17.22 10.81 7.16
C LEU A 139 -17.85 10.82 5.77
N LEU A 140 -17.72 9.72 5.02
CA LEU A 140 -18.29 9.60 3.68
C LEU A 140 -19.83 9.71 3.71
N GLY A 141 -20.48 9.04 4.66
CA GLY A 141 -21.92 9.12 4.85
C GLY A 141 -22.41 10.52 5.22
N ARG A 142 -21.61 11.30 5.96
CA ARG A 142 -21.92 12.72 6.23
C ARG A 142 -21.74 13.60 5.00
N ALA A 143 -20.74 13.34 4.16
CA ALA A 143 -20.50 14.11 2.95
C ALA A 143 -21.63 13.94 1.93
N VAL A 144 -22.18 12.73 1.78
CA VAL A 144 -23.30 12.44 0.85
C VAL A 144 -24.62 13.06 1.32
N ARG A 145 -24.81 13.28 2.62
CA ARG A 145 -26.02 13.90 3.19
C ARG A 145 -26.03 15.43 3.11
N ARG A 146 -24.94 16.06 2.64
CA ARG A 146 -24.86 17.50 2.39
C ARG A 146 -25.19 17.79 0.95
#